data_AF-A0A831R3X0-F1
#
_entry.id   AF-A0A831R3X0-F1
#
_cell.length_a   1.000
_cell.length_b   1.000
_cell.length_c   1.000
_cell.angle_alpha   90.00
_cell.angle_beta   90.00
_cell.angle_gamma   90.00
#
_symmetry.space_group_name_H-M   'P 1'
#
loop_
_entity.id
_entity.type
_entity.pdbx_description
1 polymer ?
#
loop_
_entity_poly.entity_id
_entity_poly.type
_entity_poly.pdbx_seq_one_letter_code
_entity_poly.pdbx_strand_id
1 'polypeptide(L)' 'MEIVMLLVPVMLILVAMGIFLFSWAVKNGQYDDLEGPAHRILYDDDKDMIPEEARVMDSEPTKPQPGDQENHQDKPDPS' A
#
# COMPACT_ATOMS: atom_id res chain seq x y z
N MET A 1 -2.91 46.34 29.12
CA MET A 1 -3.65 46.34 27.84
C MET A 1 -2.74 46.06 26.64
N GLU A 2 -1.44 46.38 26.69
CA GLU A 2 -0.46 46.14 25.60
C GLU A 2 -0.42 44.70 25.06
N ILE A 3 -0.42 43.68 25.93
CA ILE A 3 -0.29 42.28 25.49
C ILE A 3 -1.47 41.82 24.62
N VAL A 4 -2.65 42.39 24.84
CA VAL A 4 -3.85 42.05 24.06
C VAL A 4 -3.70 42.53 22.62
N MET A 5 -3.09 43.69 22.40
CA MET A 5 -2.79 44.19 21.04
C MET A 5 -1.78 43.31 20.28
N LEU A 6 -0.93 42.56 20.98
CA LEU A 6 -0.02 41.58 20.37
C LEU A 6 -0.69 40.22 20.18
N LEU A 7 -1.48 39.75 21.16
CA LEU A 7 -2.11 38.42 21.12
C LEU A 7 -3.20 38.29 20.05
N VAL A 8 -4.01 39.34 19.84
CA VAL A 8 -5.07 39.32 18.82
C VAL A 8 -4.53 39.05 17.41
N PRO A 9 -3.55 39.79 16.87
CA PRO A 9 -3.03 39.53 15.54
C PRO A 9 -2.27 38.19 15.45
N VAL A 10 -1.55 37.80 16.51
CA VAL A 10 -0.88 36.49 16.55
C VAL A 10 -1.89 35.35 16.42
N MET A 11 -3.00 35.41 17.15
CA MET A 11 -4.06 34.39 17.05
C MET A 11 -4.70 34.35 15.66
N LEU A 12 -4.96 35.51 15.03
CA LEU A 12 -5.48 35.54 13.66
C LEU A 12 -4.52 34.89 12.67
N ILE A 13 -3.22 35.13 12.80
CA ILE A 13 -2.19 34.49 11.96
C ILE A 13 -2.17 32.98 12.19
N LEU A 14 -2.22 32.53 13.44
CA LEU A 14 -2.22 31.10 13.77
C LEU A 14 -3.46 30.39 13.19
N VAL A 15 -4.64 31.00 13.31
CA VAL A 15 -5.87 30.45 12.73
C VAL A 15 -5.79 30.42 11.20
N ALA A 16 -5.35 31.51 10.57
CA ALA A 16 -5.17 31.57 9.12
C ALA A 16 -4.17 30.50 8.63
N MET A 17 -3.06 30.33 9.34
CA MET A 17 -2.04 29.32 9.02
C MET A 17 -2.59 27.90 9.20
N GLY A 18 -3.36 27.65 10.26
CA GLY A 18 -4.05 26.37 10.45
C GLY A 18 -5.02 26.04 9.31
N ILE A 19 -5.86 27.00 8.90
CA ILE A 19 -6.79 26.83 7.78
C ILE A 19 -6.02 26.58 6.48
N PHE A 20 -4.94 27.33 6.23
CA PHE A 20 -4.11 27.17 5.04
C PHE A 20 -3.48 25.76 4.97
N LEU A 21 -2.83 25.32 6.04
CA LEU A 21 -2.18 24.00 6.12
C LEU A 21 -3.20 22.86 6.01
N PHE A 22 -4.33 22.98 6.70
CA PHE A 22 -5.42 22.01 6.60
C PHE A 22 -5.96 21.91 5.17
N SER A 23 -6.24 23.05 4.54
CA SER A 23 -6.74 23.10 3.16
C SER A 23 -5.72 22.53 2.17
N TRP A 24 -4.42 22.75 2.41
CA TRP A 24 -3.36 22.15 1.60
C TRP A 24 -3.30 20.63 1.77
N ALA A 25 -3.35 20.13 3.01
CA ALA A 25 -3.32 18.69 3.31
C ALA A 25 -4.51 17.95 2.69
N VAL A 26 -5.72 18.53 2.77
CA VAL A 26 -6.93 17.99 2.13
C VAL A 26 -6.77 17.93 0.60
N LYS A 27 -6.26 19.01 -0.02
CA LYS A 27 -6.02 19.04 -1.47
C LYS A 27 -4.93 18.06 -1.92
N ASN A 28 -3.98 17.75 -1.04
CA ASN A 28 -2.87 16.84 -1.33
C ASN A 28 -3.24 15.36 -1.16
N GLY A 29 -4.51 15.04 -0.90
CA GLY A 29 -4.99 13.65 -0.85
C GLY A 29 -4.45 12.85 0.33
N GLN A 30 -3.96 13.50 1.41
CA GLN A 30 -3.40 12.78 2.57
C GLN A 30 -4.41 11.86 3.26
N TYR A 31 -5.71 12.08 3.03
CA TYR A 31 -6.80 11.27 3.58
C TYR A 31 -7.28 10.17 2.63
N ASP A 32 -6.77 10.10 1.40
CA ASP A 32 -7.22 9.14 0.39
C ASP A 32 -6.63 7.73 0.62
N ASP A 33 -5.54 7.61 1.39
CA ASP A 33 -4.87 6.34 1.73
C ASP A 33 -5.07 5.94 3.20
N LEU A 34 -6.28 6.13 3.73
CA LEU A 34 -6.66 5.60 5.06
C LEU A 34 -7.02 4.11 5.02
N GLU A 35 -7.22 3.53 3.83
CA GLU A 35 -7.56 2.12 3.63
C GLU A 35 -6.33 1.20 3.44
N GLY A 36 -5.15 1.77 3.18
CA GLY A 36 -3.95 1.03 2.75
C GLY A 36 -3.27 0.08 3.76
N PRO A 37 -3.23 0.37 5.09
CA PRO A 37 -2.50 -0.49 6.04
C PRO A 37 -3.37 -1.56 6.73
N ALA A 38 -4.65 -1.28 6.96
CA ALA A 38 -5.53 -2.16 7.75
C ALA A 38 -5.82 -3.50 7.04
N HIS A 39 -5.88 -3.49 5.71
CA HIS A 39 -6.15 -4.69 4.91
C HIS A 39 -4.91 -5.58 4.71
N ARG A 40 -3.70 -5.11 5.05
CA ARG A 40 -2.47 -5.92 4.91
C ARG A 40 -2.18 -6.75 6.17
N ILE A 41 -2.41 -6.18 7.35
CA ILE A 41 -2.19 -6.87 8.64
C ILE A 41 -3.09 -8.11 8.81
N LEU A 42 -4.28 -8.14 8.22
CA LEU A 42 -5.21 -9.27 8.35
C LEU A 42 -5.00 -10.40 7.33
N TYR A 43 -4.25 -10.17 6.24
CA TYR A 43 -4.19 -11.13 5.12
C TYR A 43 -2.75 -11.46 4.64
N ASP A 44 -1.73 -10.73 5.09
CA ASP A 44 -0.34 -10.99 4.69
C ASP A 44 0.28 -12.19 5.45
N ASP A 45 -0.24 -12.58 6.61
CA ASP A 45 0.31 -13.68 7.43
C ASP A 45 -0.23 -15.06 7.00
N ASP A 46 -1.38 -15.12 6.33
CA ASP A 46 -2.07 -16.38 6.02
C ASP A 46 -1.76 -16.94 4.62
N LYS A 47 -1.09 -16.15 3.76
CA LYS A 47 -0.78 -16.55 2.36
C LYS A 47 0.05 -17.83 2.25
N ASP A 48 0.88 -18.09 3.27
CA ASP A 48 1.72 -19.29 3.36
C ASP A 48 1.02 -20.44 4.12
N MET A 49 -0.16 -20.18 4.70
CA MET A 49 -0.98 -21.14 5.44
C MET A 49 -2.17 -21.69 4.64
N ILE A 50 -2.45 -21.17 3.44
CA ILE A 50 -3.50 -21.70 2.57
C ILE A 50 -3.00 -23.01 1.92
N PRO A 51 -3.58 -24.17 2.24
CA PRO A 51 -3.22 -25.43 1.58
C PRO A 51 -3.51 -25.34 0.08
N GLU A 52 -2.62 -25.92 -0.74
CA GLU A 52 -2.65 -25.86 -2.22
C GLU A 52 -4.01 -26.29 -2.81
N GLU A 53 -4.71 -27.17 -2.10
CA GLU A 53 -6.03 -27.73 -2.44
C GLU A 53 -7.18 -26.71 -2.35
N ALA A 54 -7.03 -25.64 -1.56
CA ALA A 54 -8.04 -24.61 -1.34
C ALA A 54 -7.91 -23.41 -2.30
N ARG A 55 -6.88 -23.40 -3.17
CA ARG A 55 -6.76 -22.43 -4.27
C ARG A 55 -7.78 -22.79 -5.34
N VAL A 56 -9.02 -22.31 -5.16
CA VAL A 56 -10.05 -22.40 -6.21
C VAL A 56 -9.49 -21.74 -7.46
N MET A 57 -9.44 -22.53 -8.52
CA MET A 57 -8.98 -22.18 -9.86
C MET A 57 -9.89 -21.11 -10.45
N ASP A 58 -9.66 -19.84 -10.12
CA ASP A 58 -10.11 -18.74 -10.97
C ASP A 58 -9.17 -18.68 -12.18
N SER A 59 -9.48 -19.55 -13.13
CA SER A 59 -8.87 -19.53 -14.45
C SER A 59 -9.43 -18.36 -15.24
N GLU A 60 -8.58 -17.40 -15.63
CA GLU A 60 -8.51 -16.95 -17.04
C GLU A 60 -7.24 -16.10 -17.31
N PRO A 61 -6.80 -15.98 -18.58
CA PRO A 61 -5.46 -16.39 -18.98
C PRO A 61 -4.58 -15.20 -19.38
N THR A 62 -3.29 -15.19 -19.04
CA THR A 62 -2.35 -14.25 -19.69
C THR A 62 -0.96 -14.86 -19.90
N LYS A 63 -0.77 -15.21 -21.17
CA LYS A 63 0.45 -15.33 -22.00
C LYS A 63 1.44 -16.48 -21.76
N PRO A 64 1.84 -17.20 -22.83
CA PRO A 64 2.96 -18.14 -22.77
C PRO A 64 4.26 -17.34 -22.67
N GLN A 65 5.10 -17.67 -21.68
CA GLN A 65 6.47 -17.20 -21.61
C GLN A 65 7.36 -18.31 -22.20
N PRO A 66 7.99 -18.09 -23.37
CA PRO A 66 8.91 -19.04 -23.97
C PRO A 66 10.33 -18.80 -23.44
N GLY A 67 11.05 -19.88 -23.15
CA GLY A 67 12.41 -19.89 -22.61
C GLY A 67 12.37 -20.20 -21.10
N ASP A 68 12.96 -21.26 -20.57
CA ASP A 68 14.26 -21.80 -20.94
C ASP A 68 14.28 -23.33 -20.78
N GLN A 69 14.59 -24.03 -21.88
CA GLN A 69 15.14 -25.38 -21.79
C GLN A 69 16.60 -25.24 -21.37
N GLU A 70 16.92 -25.59 -20.13
CA GLU A 70 18.31 -25.91 -19.77
C GLU A 70 18.37 -27.24 -19.00
N ASN A 71 18.43 -28.29 -19.82
CA ASN A 71 19.32 -29.43 -19.69
C ASN A 71 19.68 -29.90 -18.26
N HIS A 72 19.03 -30.98 -17.81
CA HIS A 72 19.61 -31.89 -16.81
C HIS A 72 19.75 -33.28 -17.44
N GLN A 73 20.82 -33.41 -18.23
CA GLN A 73 21.84 -34.45 -18.20
C GLN A 73 21.50 -35.80 -17.54
N ASP A 74 21.64 -36.84 -18.36
CA ASP A 74 22.03 -38.23 -18.07
C ASP A 74 21.48 -38.91 -16.81
N LYS A 75 20.57 -39.85 -17.03
CA LYS A 75 20.43 -41.01 -16.15
C LYS A 75 20.63 -42.28 -16.99
N PRO A 76 21.48 -43.22 -16.56
CA PRO A 76 21.90 -44.33 -17.40
C PRO A 76 20.79 -45.37 -17.55
N ASP A 77 20.82 -46.00 -18.73
CA ASP A 77 19.98 -47.09 -19.20
C ASP A 77 19.96 -48.28 -18.23
N PRO A 78 18.77 -48.80 -17.85
CA PRO A 78 18.64 -50.14 -17.33
C PRO A 78 17.99 -51.09 -18.35
N SER A 79 18.87 -51.94 -18.92
CA SER A 79 18.66 -53.34 -19.39
C SER A 79 18.04 -53.58 -20.76
#